data_AF-A0A925BGR2-F1
#
_entry.id   AF-A0A925BGR2-F1
#
_cell.length_a   1.000
_cell.length_b   1.000
_cell.length_c   1.000
_cell.angle_alpha   90.00
_cell.angle_beta   90.00
_cell.angle_gamma   90.00
#
_symmetry.space_group_name_H-M   'P 1'
#
loop_
_entity.id
_entity.type
_entity.pdbx_description
1 polymer ?
#
loop_
_entity_poly.entity_id
_entity_poly.type
_entity_poly.pdbx_seq_one_letter_code
_entity_poly.pdbx_strand_id
1 'polypeptide(L)'
;MTNLADLYRIDNFNDTFALGHYARVLDALDRRNGYSVAFKVLRPEHLATDGGEMSWEYRAFANESTLLMKLAGSPNVVNMIDCGFISSEAEAPHDGEIDSFRLDIMGFVRSMPQYAARTWRPYLALENLPRAANLFYLMRSDRAGIRWRLPSEEGLALA
;
A
#
# COMPACT_ATOMS: atom_id res chain seq x y z
N MET A 1 18.86 9.09 -10.36
CA MET A 1 17.66 8.74 -9.58
C MET A 1 16.65 8.15 -10.55
N THR A 2 15.90 7.14 -10.12
CA THR A 2 14.96 6.41 -10.98
C THR A 2 13.60 7.09 -10.95
N ASN A 3 12.94 7.26 -12.10
CA ASN A 3 11.61 7.85 -12.15
C ASN A 3 10.55 6.80 -11.79
N LEU A 4 9.52 7.19 -11.03
CA LEU A 4 8.38 6.34 -10.71
C LEU A 4 7.75 5.74 -11.97
N ALA A 5 7.58 6.57 -13.01
CA ALA A 5 6.93 6.18 -14.26
C ALA A 5 7.71 5.11 -15.05
N ASP A 6 9.01 4.93 -14.78
CA ASP A 6 9.84 3.89 -15.40
C ASP A 6 9.58 2.52 -14.77
N LEU A 7 9.20 2.49 -13.49
CA LEU A 7 8.97 1.25 -12.74
C LEU A 7 7.49 0.89 -12.62
N TYR A 8 6.62 1.88 -12.44
CA TYR A 8 5.20 1.67 -12.23
C TYR A 8 4.37 2.61 -13.11
N ARG A 9 3.30 2.07 -13.70
CA ARG A 9 2.21 2.90 -14.22
C ARG A 9 1.08 2.91 -13.20
N ILE A 10 0.96 3.99 -12.44
CA ILE A 10 -0.12 4.18 -11.46
C ILE A 10 -1.45 4.47 -12.17
N ASP A 11 -2.52 3.83 -11.71
CA ASP A 11 -3.86 3.85 -12.30
C ASP A 11 -4.88 4.28 -11.21
N ASN A 12 -6.08 3.72 -11.23
CA ASN A 12 -7.18 4.08 -10.35
C ASN A 12 -6.98 3.66 -8.88
N PHE A 13 -7.62 4.39 -7.97
CA PHE A 13 -7.78 3.96 -6.58
C PHE A 13 -8.56 2.63 -6.49
N ASN A 14 -8.11 1.76 -5.60
CA ASN A 14 -8.79 0.50 -5.29
C ASN A 14 -9.20 0.38 -3.80
N ASP A 15 -9.00 1.45 -3.02
CA ASP A 15 -9.36 1.61 -1.61
C ASP A 15 -10.77 2.20 -1.36
N THR A 16 -11.63 2.21 -2.38
CA THR A 16 -12.94 2.89 -2.39
C THR A 16 -13.95 2.45 -1.31
N PHE A 17 -13.71 1.35 -0.60
CA PHE A 17 -14.68 0.79 0.38
C PHE A 17 -14.37 1.09 1.84
N ALA A 18 -13.11 1.39 2.13
CA ALA A 18 -12.63 1.90 3.39
C ALA A 18 -11.51 2.88 3.02
N LEU A 19 -11.83 4.17 2.98
CA LEU A 19 -10.84 5.23 2.70
C LEU A 19 -9.67 4.98 3.64
N GLY A 20 -8.55 4.53 3.09
CA GLY A 20 -7.49 3.95 3.90
C GLY A 20 -7.04 4.97 4.93
N HIS A 21 -7.04 4.54 6.21
CA HIS A 21 -6.87 5.44 7.36
C HIS A 21 -5.65 6.34 7.20
N TYR A 22 -4.50 5.75 6.85
CA TYR A 22 -3.22 6.45 6.70
C TYR A 22 -2.52 6.24 5.35
N ALA A 23 -3.12 5.46 4.44
CA ALA A 23 -2.55 5.15 3.14
C ALA A 23 -3.62 5.15 2.07
N ARG A 24 -3.25 5.50 0.83
CA ARG A 24 -4.06 5.18 -0.35
C ARG A 24 -3.58 3.86 -0.95
N VAL A 25 -4.50 3.14 -1.58
CA VAL A 25 -4.14 1.97 -2.41
C VAL A 25 -4.66 2.20 -3.83
N LEU A 26 -3.75 2.05 -4.80
CA LEU A 26 -4.01 2.22 -6.22
C LEU A 26 -3.72 0.93 -6.97
N ASP A 27 -4.43 0.69 -8.06
CA ASP A 27 -3.99 -0.27 -9.05
C ASP A 27 -2.76 0.28 -9.77
N ALA A 28 -1.78 -0.56 -10.04
CA ALA A 28 -0.60 -0.19 -10.81
C ALA A 28 -0.10 -1.35 -11.67
N LEU A 29 0.56 -1.02 -12.79
CA LEU A 29 1.32 -1.98 -13.58
C LEU A 29 2.79 -1.89 -13.18
N ASP A 30 3.37 -2.97 -12.68
CA ASP A 30 4.82 -3.11 -12.53
C ASP A 30 5.44 -3.33 -13.92
N ARG A 31 6.20 -2.34 -14.41
CA ARG A 31 6.81 -2.36 -15.74
C ARG A 31 7.98 -3.32 -15.85
N ARG A 32 8.51 -3.82 -14.72
CA ARG A 32 9.67 -4.72 -14.68
C ARG A 32 9.31 -6.13 -15.12
N ASN A 33 8.07 -6.55 -14.84
CA ASN A 33 7.57 -7.90 -15.11
C ASN A 33 6.21 -7.93 -15.82
N GLY A 34 5.54 -6.78 -15.97
CA GLY A 34 4.24 -6.67 -16.64
C GLY A 34 3.03 -7.08 -15.79
N TYR A 35 3.20 -7.31 -14.49
CA TYR A 35 2.10 -7.70 -13.61
C TYR A 35 1.37 -6.50 -13.00
N SER A 36 0.07 -6.69 -12.77
CA SER A 36 -0.72 -5.74 -12.00
C SER A 36 -0.48 -5.95 -10.50
N VAL A 37 -0.30 -4.84 -9.78
CA VAL A 37 -0.02 -4.80 -8.34
C VAL A 37 -0.99 -3.85 -7.65
N ALA A 38 -1.23 -4.07 -6.37
CA ALA A 38 -1.85 -3.09 -5.48
C ALA A 38 -0.74 -2.22 -4.89
N PHE A 39 -0.71 -0.95 -5.29
CA PHE A 39 0.30 0.03 -4.88
C PHE A 39 -0.22 0.82 -3.68
N LYS A 40 0.20 0.44 -2.48
CA LYS A 40 -0.13 1.10 -1.22
C LYS A 40 0.90 2.18 -0.93
N VAL A 41 0.45 3.41 -0.65
CA VAL A 41 1.34 4.55 -0.38
C VAL A 41 0.78 5.44 0.73
N LEU A 42 1.65 5.92 1.62
CA LEU A 42 1.28 6.82 2.72
C LEU A 42 0.54 8.05 2.18
N ARG A 43 -0.52 8.54 2.83
CA ARG A 43 -1.17 9.79 2.39
C ARG A 43 -0.27 10.99 2.70
N PRO A 44 -0.20 12.02 1.83
CA PRO A 44 0.72 13.14 2.00
C PRO A 44 0.52 13.90 3.31
N GLU A 45 -0.70 13.99 3.84
CA GLU A 45 -0.99 14.65 5.12
C GLU A 45 -0.34 14.00 6.35
N HIS A 46 0.14 12.76 6.23
CA HIS A 46 0.82 12.04 7.32
C HIS A 46 2.35 12.14 7.23
N LEU A 47 2.88 12.89 6.25
CA LEU A 47 4.28 13.27 6.26
C LEU A 47 4.54 14.21 7.43
N ALA A 48 5.69 14.04 8.09
CA ALA A 48 6.10 14.96 9.13
C ALA A 48 6.36 16.34 8.50
N THR A 49 5.49 17.31 8.79
CA THR A 49 5.77 18.72 8.58
C THR A 49 6.78 19.17 9.63
N ASP A 50 7.88 19.78 9.20
CA ASP A 50 8.85 20.52 10.02
C ASP A 50 9.87 19.71 10.85
N GLY A 51 10.47 18.67 10.26
CA GLY A 51 11.63 18.00 10.86
C GLY A 51 11.36 17.33 12.22
N GLY A 52 10.08 17.16 12.55
CA GLY A 52 9.62 16.47 13.75
C GLY A 52 9.81 14.95 13.65
N GLU A 53 9.47 14.26 14.74
CA GLU A 53 9.49 12.80 14.77
C GLU A 53 8.58 12.20 13.68
N MET A 54 9.01 11.07 13.11
CA MET A 54 8.19 10.29 12.17
C MET A 54 6.84 9.97 12.80
N SER A 55 5.77 10.32 12.07
CA SER A 55 4.39 10.00 12.44
C SER A 55 4.20 8.50 12.65
N TRP A 56 3.21 8.14 13.45
CA TRP A 56 2.90 6.74 13.71
C TRP A 56 2.53 6.01 12.40
N GLU A 57 1.80 6.69 11.52
CA GLU A 57 1.39 6.27 10.19
C GLU A 57 2.59 5.92 9.30
N TYR A 58 3.66 6.73 9.36
CA TYR A 58 4.89 6.44 8.66
C TYR A 58 5.52 5.15 9.18
N ARG A 59 5.61 4.98 10.52
CA ARG A 59 6.16 3.76 11.15
C ARG A 59 5.29 2.52 10.91
N ALA A 60 3.99 2.69 10.66
CA ALA A 60 3.07 1.59 10.37
C ALA A 60 3.50 0.80 9.13
N PHE A 61 4.08 1.45 8.11
CA PHE A 61 4.63 0.76 6.93
C PHE A 61 5.79 -0.18 7.26
N ALA A 62 6.65 0.17 8.23
CA ALA A 62 7.71 -0.72 8.70
C ALA A 62 7.15 -1.95 9.42
N ASN A 63 6.14 -1.74 10.28
CA ASN A 63 5.50 -2.82 11.00
C ASN A 63 4.79 -3.78 10.04
N GLU A 64 4.04 -3.24 9.08
CA GLU A 64 3.32 -4.02 8.08
C GLU A 64 4.26 -4.82 7.18
N SER A 65 5.29 -4.19 6.61
CA SER A 65 6.29 -4.91 5.79
C SER A 65 7.02 -5.99 6.59
N THR A 66 7.34 -5.74 7.86
CA THR A 66 7.95 -6.75 8.75
C THR A 66 6.99 -7.92 9.04
N LEU A 67 5.69 -7.65 9.20
CA LEU A 67 4.68 -8.70 9.39
C LEU A 67 4.50 -9.53 8.10
N LEU A 68 4.39 -8.87 6.96
CA LEU A 68 4.31 -9.54 5.65
C LEU A 68 5.55 -10.41 5.39
N MET A 69 6.75 -9.95 5.79
CA MET A 69 7.96 -10.76 5.76
C MET A 69 7.82 -12.06 6.56
N LYS A 70 7.32 -11.97 7.79
CA LYS A 70 7.19 -13.12 8.70
C LYS A 70 6.13 -14.11 8.24
N LEU A 71 5.11 -13.62 7.53
CA LEU A 71 4.01 -14.41 6.99
C LEU A 71 4.25 -14.85 5.54
N ALA A 72 5.41 -14.52 4.97
CA ALA A 72 5.77 -14.92 3.63
C ALA A 72 5.71 -16.45 3.48
N GLY A 73 5.06 -16.91 2.40
CA GLY A 73 4.84 -18.34 2.13
C GLY A 73 3.51 -18.89 2.65
N SER A 74 2.74 -18.14 3.42
CA SER A 74 1.35 -18.50 3.70
C SER A 74 0.48 -18.26 2.46
N PRO A 75 -0.27 -19.25 1.96
CA PRO A 75 -1.14 -19.07 0.79
C PRO A 75 -2.35 -18.16 1.06
N ASN A 76 -2.59 -17.82 2.34
CA ASN A 76 -3.73 -17.01 2.77
C ASN A 76 -3.36 -15.53 2.99
N VAL A 77 -2.09 -15.16 2.80
CA VAL A 77 -1.58 -13.81 3.00
C VAL A 77 -1.11 -13.25 1.68
N VAL A 78 -1.45 -11.99 1.41
CA VAL A 78 -1.03 -11.29 0.18
C VAL A 78 0.49 -11.23 0.08
N ASN A 79 1.02 -11.51 -1.10
CA ASN A 79 2.46 -11.42 -1.31
C ASN A 79 2.90 -9.96 -1.44
N MET A 80 3.99 -9.60 -0.76
CA MET A 80 4.69 -8.35 -1.01
C MET A 80 5.66 -8.55 -2.17
N ILE A 81 5.66 -7.59 -3.11
CA ILE A 81 6.44 -7.63 -4.35
C ILE A 81 7.58 -6.62 -4.29
N ASP A 82 7.32 -5.45 -3.72
CA ASP A 82 8.29 -4.37 -3.60
C ASP A 82 7.95 -3.49 -2.39
N CYS A 83 8.95 -2.80 -1.86
CA CYS A 83 8.80 -1.76 -0.86
C CYS A 83 9.83 -0.66 -1.11
N GLY A 84 9.56 0.56 -0.65
CA GLY A 84 10.49 1.66 -0.85
C GLY A 84 9.86 3.01 -0.58
N PHE A 85 10.42 4.04 -1.21
CA PHE A 85 10.00 5.42 -1.00
C PHE A 85 9.79 6.16 -2.33
N ILE A 86 8.87 7.11 -2.33
CA ILE A 86 8.62 8.00 -3.47
C ILE A 86 8.69 9.48 -3.05
N SER A 87 9.10 10.34 -3.97
CA SER A 87 9.24 11.79 -3.71
C SER A 87 7.97 12.61 -3.96
N SER A 88 6.90 12.01 -4.51
CA SER A 88 5.72 12.75 -4.95
C SER A 88 4.75 13.04 -3.80
N GLU A 89 4.28 14.28 -3.68
CA GLU A 89 3.29 14.71 -2.69
C GLU A 89 1.84 14.51 -3.17
N ALA A 90 1.64 14.12 -4.44
CA ALA A 90 0.30 13.92 -5.00
C ALA A 90 -0.40 12.72 -4.35
N GLU A 91 -1.69 12.83 -4.03
CA GLU A 91 -2.45 11.73 -3.41
C GLU A 91 -2.40 10.45 -4.27
N ALA A 92 -2.50 10.60 -5.60
CA ALA A 92 -2.18 9.58 -6.60
C ALA A 92 -0.88 9.97 -7.34
N PRO A 93 0.28 9.38 -6.98
CA PRO A 93 1.56 9.78 -7.53
C PRO A 93 1.76 9.19 -8.93
N HIS A 94 1.75 9.99 -9.99
CA HIS A 94 2.06 9.52 -11.36
C HIS A 94 3.50 9.80 -11.79
N ASP A 95 4.20 10.63 -11.02
CA ASP A 95 5.53 11.15 -11.30
C ASP A 95 6.39 11.17 -10.03
N GLY A 96 7.58 11.77 -10.14
CA GLY A 96 8.56 11.85 -9.07
C GLY A 96 9.59 10.73 -9.12
N GLU A 97 10.48 10.76 -8.14
CA GLU A 97 11.54 9.78 -7.98
C GLU A 97 11.07 8.64 -7.09
N ILE A 98 11.61 7.46 -7.36
CA ILE A 98 11.36 6.25 -6.60
C ILE A 98 12.70 5.62 -6.19
N ASP A 99 12.76 5.16 -4.95
CA ASP A 99 13.81 4.26 -4.48
C ASP A 99 13.19 2.94 -4.03
N SER A 100 13.56 1.86 -4.71
CA SER A 100 12.98 0.52 -4.54
C SER A 100 13.96 -0.39 -3.81
N PHE A 101 13.52 -0.90 -2.67
CA PHE A 101 14.25 -1.85 -1.84
C PHE A 101 13.89 -3.30 -2.19
N ARG A 102 12.97 -3.54 -3.14
CA ARG A 102 12.49 -4.87 -3.50
C ARG A 102 11.94 -5.56 -2.26
N LEU A 103 12.55 -6.68 -1.87
CA LEU A 103 12.20 -7.45 -0.68
C LEU A 103 13.24 -7.28 0.44
N ASP A 104 14.17 -6.32 0.34
CA ASP A 104 15.06 -5.94 1.43
C ASP A 104 14.34 -5.05 2.45
N ILE A 105 13.47 -5.70 3.22
CA ILE A 105 12.62 -5.05 4.22
C ILE A 105 13.46 -4.47 5.35
N MET A 106 14.57 -5.12 5.70
CA MET A 106 15.47 -4.62 6.73
C MET A 106 16.23 -3.37 6.28
N GLY A 107 16.57 -3.25 4.99
CA GLY A 107 17.11 -2.03 4.38
C GLY A 107 16.06 -0.91 4.32
N PHE A 108 14.84 -1.25 3.92
CA PHE A 108 13.71 -0.32 3.89
C PHE A 108 13.42 0.29 5.28
N VAL A 109 13.30 -0.54 6.32
CA VAL A 109 13.03 -0.06 7.70
C VAL A 109 14.19 0.80 8.22
N ARG A 110 15.44 0.43 7.95
CA ARG A 110 16.62 1.19 8.40
C ARG A 110 16.77 2.54 7.72
N SER A 111 16.34 2.67 6.47
CA SER A 111 16.44 3.91 5.69
C SER A 111 15.29 4.89 5.94
N MET A 112 14.24 4.48 6.65
CA MET A 112 13.07 5.32 6.96
C MET A 112 13.41 6.71 7.50
N PRO A 113 14.29 6.90 8.51
CA PRO A 113 14.57 8.22 9.05
C PRO A 113 15.18 9.17 8.01
N GLN A 114 16.03 8.64 7.12
CA GLN A 114 16.66 9.41 6.05
C GLN A 114 15.63 9.88 5.01
N TYR A 115 14.69 9.01 4.63
CA TYR A 115 13.64 9.35 3.67
C TYR A 115 12.56 10.26 4.26
N ALA A 116 12.24 10.07 5.55
CA ALA A 116 11.31 10.94 6.26
C ALA A 116 11.84 12.38 6.33
N ALA A 117 13.15 12.57 6.58
CA ALA A 117 13.79 13.89 6.57
C ALA A 117 13.76 14.59 5.20
N ARG A 118 13.56 13.82 4.13
CA ARG A 118 13.42 14.33 2.75
C ARG A 118 11.97 14.48 2.31
N THR A 119 11.00 14.25 3.22
CA THR A 119 9.55 14.22 2.93
C THR A 119 9.12 13.20 1.88
N TRP A 120 9.90 12.11 1.72
CA TRP A 120 9.51 11.01 0.84
C TRP A 120 8.52 10.08 1.53
N ARG A 121 7.57 9.54 0.76
CA ARG A 121 6.49 8.69 1.27
C ARG A 121 6.86 7.21 1.10
N PRO A 122 6.67 6.37 2.14
CA PRO A 122 6.83 4.93 1.99
C PRO A 122 5.72 4.36 1.12
N TYR A 123 6.06 3.36 0.32
CA TYR A 123 5.13 2.55 -0.45
C TYR A 123 5.38 1.06 -0.26
N LEU A 124 4.34 0.26 -0.46
CA LEU A 124 4.39 -1.20 -0.61
C LEU A 124 3.67 -1.56 -1.91
N ALA A 125 4.32 -2.35 -2.77
CA ALA A 125 3.65 -3.01 -3.88
C ALA A 125 3.27 -4.43 -3.44
N LEU A 126 1.98 -4.72 -3.47
CA LEU A 126 1.40 -6.00 -3.05
C LEU A 126 0.79 -6.71 -4.27
N GLU A 127 0.61 -8.02 -4.15
CA GLU A 127 -0.18 -8.79 -5.11
C GLU A 127 -1.57 -8.19 -5.27
N ASN A 128 -1.99 -7.98 -6.52
CA ASN A 128 -3.31 -7.45 -6.80
C ASN A 128 -4.35 -8.57 -6.69
N LEU A 129 -5.07 -8.61 -5.58
CA LEU A 129 -6.12 -9.59 -5.36
C LEU A 129 -7.37 -9.23 -6.18
N PRO A 130 -8.03 -10.22 -6.81
CA PRO A 130 -9.19 -9.96 -7.64
C PRO A 130 -10.32 -9.30 -6.85
N ARG A 131 -10.85 -8.20 -7.41
CA ARG A 131 -12.04 -7.51 -6.86
C ARG A 131 -13.29 -8.39 -6.95
N ALA A 132 -13.37 -9.29 -7.92
CA ALA A 132 -14.46 -10.26 -8.08
C ALA A 132 -14.15 -11.57 -7.33
N ALA A 133 -15.19 -12.27 -6.87
CA ALA A 133 -15.08 -13.57 -6.20
C ALA A 133 -14.29 -13.60 -4.87
N ASN A 134 -14.24 -12.50 -4.13
CA ASN A 134 -13.80 -12.53 -2.73
C ASN A 134 -15.00 -12.60 -1.76
N LEU A 135 -14.76 -13.02 -0.52
CA LEU A 135 -15.81 -13.23 0.49
C LEU A 135 -16.62 -11.96 0.79
N PHE A 136 -16.05 -10.76 0.61
CA PHE A 136 -16.81 -9.51 0.74
C PHE A 136 -17.84 -9.32 -0.38
N TYR A 137 -17.64 -9.93 -1.57
CA TYR A 137 -18.57 -9.87 -2.70
C TYR A 137 -19.47 -11.11 -2.83
N LEU A 138 -19.12 -12.25 -2.21
CA LEU A 138 -19.87 -13.51 -2.30
C LEU A 138 -21.20 -13.52 -1.53
N MET A 139 -21.54 -12.45 -0.82
CA MET A 139 -22.67 -12.43 0.11
C MET A 139 -24.08 -12.35 -0.52
N ARG A 140 -24.24 -12.23 -1.85
CA ARG A 140 -25.56 -12.38 -2.53
C ARG A 140 -25.43 -12.88 -3.97
N SER A 141 -25.82 -14.13 -4.20
CA SER A 141 -25.96 -14.71 -5.56
C SER A 141 -27.28 -14.36 -6.24
N ASP A 142 -28.22 -13.71 -5.54
CA ASP A 142 -29.60 -13.49 -5.97
C ASP A 142 -29.85 -12.11 -6.61
N ARG A 143 -28.98 -11.11 -6.39
CA ARG A 143 -29.11 -9.77 -7.01
C ARG A 143 -27.75 -9.18 -7.38
N ALA A 144 -27.51 -9.01 -8.67
CA ALA A 144 -26.37 -8.27 -9.18
C ALA A 144 -26.41 -6.81 -8.69
N GLY A 145 -25.27 -6.28 -8.22
CA GLY A 145 -25.12 -4.86 -7.89
C GLY A 145 -25.48 -4.43 -6.47
N ILE A 146 -25.95 -5.32 -5.59
CA ILE A 146 -26.20 -5.00 -4.17
C ILE A 146 -25.12 -5.64 -3.30
N ARG A 147 -24.45 -4.82 -2.48
CA ARG A 147 -23.34 -5.22 -1.60
C ARG A 147 -23.79 -5.18 -0.14
N TRP A 148 -23.59 -6.26 0.60
CA TRP A 148 -23.63 -6.23 2.06
C TRP A 148 -22.19 -6.14 2.56
N ARG A 149 -21.89 -5.11 3.35
CA ARG A 149 -20.63 -5.08 4.10
C ARG A 149 -20.69 -6.22 5.12
N LEU A 150 -19.69 -7.09 5.14
CA LEU A 150 -19.46 -7.94 6.29
C LEU A 150 -19.23 -7.04 7.51
N PRO A 151 -19.74 -7.38 8.70
CA PRO A 151 -19.44 -6.66 9.92
C PRO A 151 -17.99 -6.95 10.36
N SER A 152 -17.00 -6.57 9.55
CA SER A 152 -15.60 -6.90 9.77
C SER A 152 -14.82 -5.86 10.58
N GLU A 153 -15.47 -4.80 11.06
CA GLU A 153 -14.91 -3.92 12.09
C GLU A 153 -15.89 -3.68 13.25
N GLU A 154 -17.16 -3.35 12.95
CA GLU A 154 -18.17 -3.10 13.99
C GLU A 154 -18.54 -4.35 14.81
N GLY A 155 -18.48 -5.54 14.21
CA GLY A 155 -18.78 -6.80 14.91
C GLY A 155 -17.62 -7.37 15.75
N LEU A 156 -16.38 -7.05 15.38
CA LEU A 156 -15.18 -7.47 16.13
C LEU A 156 -14.88 -6.55 17.33
N ALA A 157 -15.29 -5.29 17.27
CA ALA A 157 -15.15 -4.33 18.37
C ALA A 157 -16.20 -4.51 19.48
N LEU A 158 -17.22 -5.35 19.26
CA LEU A 158 -18.31 -5.62 20.21
C LEU A 158 -18.12 -6.93 21.02
N ALA A 159 -16.99 -7.62 20.87
CA ALA A 159 -16.65 -8.86 21.59
C ALA A 159 -15.58 -8.64 22.66
#